data_AF-A0A9E2Y2U1-F1
#
_entry.id   AF-A0A9E2Y2U1-F1
#
_cell.length_a   1.000
_cell.length_b   1.000
_cell.length_c   1.000
_cell.angle_alpha   90.00
_cell.angle_beta   90.00
_cell.angle_gamma   90.00
#
_symmetry.space_group_name_H-M   'P 1'
#
loop_
_entity.id
_entity.type
_entity.pdbx_description
1 polymer ?
#
loop_
_entity_poly.entity_id
_entity_poly.type
_entity_poly.pdbx_seq_one_letter_code
_entity_poly.pdbx_strand_id
1 'polypeptide(L)'
;MLLRGPGRAPALALVGAALALRIIDPGMITELRVRSFDLVERVWPRANDSARVAIVDIDEKSLARYGQWPWSRRRVAELVRRIAQGKPRVIGIDILFADRDRLSPTEIAREVPGLPPAVAHALAQQPSSDRELAEAMAAVPTVLALAPSHEEAARSSGPIYSAPIRQAGDDPKPFLKSYKSLVQSQPDHRA
;
A
#
# COMPACT_ATOMS: atom_id res chain seq x y z
N MET A 1 -32.18 -22.12 34.21
CA MET A 1 -32.30 -23.55 34.57
C MET A 1 -31.82 -24.44 33.40
N LEU A 2 -30.56 -24.30 32.97
CA LEU A 2 -30.03 -24.91 31.72
C LEU A 2 -28.68 -25.68 31.91
N LEU A 3 -28.25 -25.91 33.16
CA LEU A 3 -26.90 -26.39 33.50
C LEU A 3 -26.82 -27.80 34.14
N ARG A 4 -27.92 -28.58 34.22
CA ARG A 4 -27.97 -29.83 35.01
C ARG A 4 -27.76 -31.13 34.21
N GLY A 5 -26.81 -31.18 33.28
CA GLY A 5 -26.43 -32.42 32.59
C GLY A 5 -24.98 -32.80 32.89
N PRO A 6 -24.66 -34.07 33.26
CA PRO A 6 -23.31 -34.47 33.70
C PRO A 6 -22.22 -34.29 32.63
N GLY A 7 -22.58 -34.24 31.34
CA GLY A 7 -21.65 -33.97 30.23
C GLY A 7 -21.38 -32.49 29.94
N ARG A 8 -22.10 -31.54 30.55
CA ARG A 8 -21.94 -30.10 30.23
C ARG A 8 -20.74 -29.45 30.90
N ALA A 9 -20.41 -29.85 32.13
CA ALA A 9 -19.22 -29.36 32.84
C ALA A 9 -17.90 -29.70 32.11
N PRO A 10 -17.64 -30.96 31.70
CA PRO A 10 -16.44 -31.26 30.94
C PRO A 10 -16.43 -30.59 29.56
N ALA A 11 -17.58 -30.45 28.90
CA ALA A 11 -17.67 -29.73 27.63
C ALA A 11 -17.30 -28.24 27.78
N LEU A 12 -17.80 -27.56 28.82
CA LEU A 12 -17.44 -26.18 29.11
C LEU A 12 -15.96 -26.02 29.49
N ALA A 13 -15.39 -26.98 30.23
CA ALA A 13 -13.96 -26.98 30.53
C ALA A 13 -13.11 -27.14 29.27
N LEU A 14 -13.52 -28.03 28.35
CA LEU A 14 -12.85 -28.24 27.06
C LEU A 14 -12.90 -27.00 26.17
N VAL A 15 -14.07 -26.36 26.08
CA VAL A 15 -14.24 -25.09 25.35
C VAL A 15 -13.42 -23.98 25.99
N GLY A 16 -13.45 -23.87 27.32
CA GLY A 16 -12.65 -22.89 28.06
C GLY A 16 -11.15 -23.09 27.85
N ALA A 17 -10.67 -24.33 27.87
CA ALA A 17 -9.28 -24.67 27.59
C ALA A 17 -8.88 -24.35 26.14
N ALA A 18 -9.73 -24.70 25.17
CA ALA A 18 -9.51 -24.35 23.77
C ALA A 18 -9.49 -22.83 23.55
N LEU A 19 -10.37 -22.09 24.23
CA LEU A 19 -10.41 -20.63 24.17
C LEU A 19 -9.16 -20.02 24.82
N ALA A 20 -8.74 -20.52 25.99
CA ALA A 20 -7.49 -20.10 26.63
C ALA A 20 -6.29 -20.37 25.73
N LEU A 21 -6.22 -21.55 25.10
CA LEU A 21 -5.18 -21.91 24.14
C LEU A 21 -5.18 -20.97 22.93
N ARG A 22 -6.36 -20.57 22.44
CA ARG A 22 -6.53 -19.62 21.35
C ARG A 22 -6.15 -18.19 21.73
N ILE A 23 -6.35 -17.79 22.98
CA ILE A 23 -6.02 -16.46 23.52
C ILE A 23 -4.51 -16.35 23.79
N ILE A 24 -3.91 -17.40 24.36
CA ILE A 24 -2.47 -17.44 24.67
C ILE A 24 -1.65 -17.60 23.37
N ASP A 25 -2.17 -18.34 22.39
CA ASP A 25 -1.57 -18.59 21.06
C ASP A 25 -0.05 -18.89 21.14
N PRO A 26 0.35 -19.96 21.86
CA PRO A 26 1.76 -20.27 22.05
C PRO A 26 2.45 -20.56 20.72
N GLY A 27 3.72 -20.18 20.59
CA GLY A 27 4.44 -20.21 19.31
C GLY A 27 4.41 -21.53 18.55
N MET A 28 4.34 -22.67 19.24
CA MET A 28 4.19 -24.00 18.63
C MET A 28 2.88 -24.13 17.82
N ILE A 29 1.77 -23.60 18.33
CA ILE A 29 0.47 -23.64 17.66
C ILE A 29 0.44 -22.69 16.48
N THR A 30 1.05 -21.51 16.63
CA THR A 30 1.20 -20.54 15.54
C THR A 30 1.99 -21.14 14.37
N GLU A 31 3.12 -21.79 14.65
CA GLU A 31 3.94 -22.43 13.63
C GLU A 31 3.20 -23.57 12.90
N LEU A 32 2.50 -24.44 13.66
CA LEU A 32 1.67 -25.50 13.09
C LEU A 32 0.55 -24.95 12.20
N ARG A 33 -0.03 -23.81 12.59
CA ARG A 33 -1.08 -23.14 11.82
C ARG A 33 -0.52 -22.56 10.51
N VAL A 34 0.60 -21.84 10.56
CA VAL A 34 1.21 -21.25 9.35
C VAL A 34 1.67 -22.35 8.40
N ARG A 35 2.31 -23.42 8.89
CA ARG A 35 2.72 -24.56 8.06
C ARG A 35 1.54 -25.31 7.45
N SER A 36 0.48 -25.52 8.22
CA SER A 36 -0.71 -26.20 7.69
C SER A 36 -1.40 -25.35 6.62
N PHE A 37 -1.43 -24.03 6.79
CA PHE A 37 -1.89 -23.10 5.76
C PHE A 37 -1.05 -23.20 4.47
N ASP A 38 0.29 -23.16 4.58
CA ASP A 38 1.19 -23.31 3.44
C ASP A 38 1.02 -24.65 2.71
N LEU A 39 0.80 -25.73 3.46
CA LEU A 39 0.53 -27.05 2.88
C LEU A 39 -0.77 -27.06 2.09
N VAL A 40 -1.83 -26.46 2.64
CA VAL A 40 -3.14 -26.37 1.96
C VAL A 40 -3.00 -25.57 0.66
N GLU A 41 -2.33 -24.43 0.67
CA GLU A 41 -2.13 -23.61 -0.55
C GLU A 41 -1.27 -24.33 -1.61
N ARG A 42 -0.32 -25.18 -1.20
CA ARG A 42 0.48 -26.00 -2.13
C ARG A 42 -0.31 -27.18 -2.72
N VAL A 43 -1.13 -27.85 -1.91
CA VAL A 43 -1.86 -29.07 -2.32
C VAL A 43 -3.15 -28.72 -3.07
N TRP A 44 -3.82 -27.66 -2.64
CA TRP A 44 -5.02 -27.11 -3.28
C TRP A 44 -4.76 -25.67 -3.71
N PRO A 45 -3.91 -25.45 -4.75
CA PRO A 45 -3.74 -24.13 -5.30
C PRO A 45 -5.09 -23.63 -5.81
N ARG A 46 -5.48 -22.42 -5.42
CA ARG A 46 -6.73 -21.82 -5.88
C ARG A 46 -6.69 -21.70 -7.39
N ALA A 47 -7.76 -22.13 -8.06
CA ALA A 47 -7.91 -21.92 -9.50
C ALA A 47 -7.78 -20.43 -9.81
N ASN A 48 -6.84 -20.07 -10.68
CA ASN A 48 -6.59 -18.68 -11.05
C ASN A 48 -7.59 -18.25 -12.13
N ASP A 49 -8.89 -18.32 -11.81
CA ASP A 49 -9.99 -18.04 -12.74
C ASP A 49 -10.18 -16.53 -13.00
N SER A 50 -9.32 -15.69 -12.42
CA SER A 50 -9.42 -14.24 -12.47
C SER A 50 -8.25 -13.59 -13.22
N ALA A 51 -8.16 -13.80 -14.53
CA ALA A 51 -7.32 -13.02 -15.44
C ALA A 51 -7.75 -11.52 -15.57
N ARG A 52 -8.36 -10.95 -14.52
CA ARG A 52 -8.84 -9.55 -14.49
C ARG A 52 -7.89 -8.61 -13.75
N VAL A 53 -6.89 -9.14 -13.06
CA VAL A 53 -5.92 -8.36 -12.27
C VAL A 53 -4.52 -8.76 -12.69
N ALA A 54 -3.71 -7.78 -13.08
CA ALA A 54 -2.29 -7.94 -13.30
C ALA A 54 -1.54 -7.28 -12.14
N ILE A 55 -0.63 -8.03 -11.51
CA ILE A 55 0.25 -7.51 -10.47
C ILE A 55 1.58 -7.18 -11.13
N VAL A 56 2.04 -5.95 -10.96
CA VAL A 56 3.34 -5.48 -11.44
C VAL A 56 4.21 -5.22 -10.23
N ASP A 57 5.20 -6.09 -10.03
CA ASP A 57 6.12 -6.01 -8.89
C ASP A 57 7.48 -5.44 -9.32
N ILE A 58 8.17 -4.80 -8.37
CA ILE A 58 9.54 -4.31 -8.54
C ILE A 58 10.47 -5.30 -7.84
N ASP A 59 10.91 -6.30 -8.61
CA ASP A 59 11.76 -7.37 -8.12
C ASP A 59 13.27 -7.05 -8.25
N GLU A 60 14.10 -7.94 -7.70
CA GLU A 60 15.56 -7.82 -7.75
C GLU A 60 16.10 -7.74 -9.20
N LYS A 61 15.45 -8.45 -10.14
CA LYS A 61 15.83 -8.39 -11.56
C LYS A 61 15.56 -7.01 -12.15
N SER A 62 14.44 -6.39 -11.77
CA SER A 62 14.06 -5.04 -12.16
C SER A 62 15.03 -4.03 -11.56
N LEU A 63 15.42 -4.17 -10.29
CA LEU A 63 16.41 -3.31 -9.65
C LEU A 63 17.80 -3.47 -10.29
N ALA A 64 18.22 -4.68 -10.60
CA ALA A 64 19.47 -4.94 -11.30
C ALA A 64 19.50 -4.30 -12.70
N ARG A 65 18.34 -4.22 -13.38
CA ARG A 65 18.23 -3.63 -14.73
C ARG A 65 18.06 -2.12 -14.74
N TYR A 66 17.31 -1.57 -13.79
CA TYR A 66 16.86 -0.17 -13.81
C TYR A 66 17.47 0.70 -12.71
N GLY A 67 18.25 0.10 -11.82
CA GLY A 67 18.92 0.74 -10.71
C GLY A 67 18.18 0.58 -9.38
N GLN A 68 18.86 1.00 -8.32
CA GLN A 68 18.36 0.92 -6.95
C GLN A 68 17.08 1.72 -6.73
N TRP A 69 16.23 1.21 -5.85
CA TRP A 69 15.09 1.94 -5.28
C TRP A 69 15.59 2.98 -4.26
N PRO A 70 14.91 4.14 -4.07
CA PRO A 70 13.72 4.63 -4.76
C PRO A 70 14.00 5.13 -6.17
N TRP A 71 13.14 4.74 -7.11
CA TRP A 71 13.17 5.27 -8.46
C TRP A 71 12.66 6.72 -8.51
N SER A 72 13.14 7.49 -9.50
CA SER A 72 12.59 8.81 -9.80
C SER A 72 11.13 8.71 -10.24
N ARG A 73 10.33 9.74 -9.97
CA ARG A 73 8.91 9.79 -10.34
C ARG A 73 8.72 9.78 -11.85
N ARG A 74 9.71 10.27 -12.61
CA ARG A 74 9.78 10.13 -14.06
C ARG A 74 9.81 8.67 -14.51
N ARG A 75 10.61 7.80 -13.86
CA ARG A 75 10.65 6.36 -14.20
C ARG A 75 9.34 5.68 -13.84
N VAL A 76 8.77 6.02 -12.69
CA VAL A 76 7.44 5.52 -12.30
C VAL A 76 6.37 5.98 -13.30
N ALA A 77 6.45 7.23 -13.79
CA ALA A 77 5.54 7.75 -14.81
C ALA A 77 5.64 6.95 -16.12
N GLU A 78 6.85 6.60 -16.55
CA GLU A 78 7.06 5.72 -17.72
C GLU A 78 6.42 4.35 -17.51
N LEU A 79 6.60 3.75 -16.32
CA LEU A 79 5.96 2.48 -15.98
C LEU A 79 4.43 2.58 -16.03
N VAL A 80 3.85 3.62 -15.43
CA VAL A 80 2.40 3.88 -15.46
C VAL A 80 1.90 4.05 -16.89
N ARG A 81 2.60 4.81 -17.74
CA ARG A 81 2.23 4.98 -19.16
C ARG A 81 2.26 3.64 -19.91
N ARG A 82 3.26 2.78 -19.65
CA ARG A 82 3.35 1.45 -20.26
C ARG A 82 2.20 0.55 -19.81
N ILE A 83 1.86 0.55 -18.51
CA ILE A 83 0.71 -0.20 -17.98
C ILE A 83 -0.60 0.32 -18.58
N ALA A 84 -0.75 1.64 -18.71
CA ALA A 84 -1.93 2.28 -19.29
C ALA A 84 -2.19 1.88 -20.76
N GLN A 85 -1.17 1.50 -21.53
CA GLN A 85 -1.34 0.98 -22.89
C GLN A 85 -2.18 -0.31 -22.92
N GLY A 86 -2.17 -1.09 -21.84
CA GLY A 86 -3.04 -2.25 -21.65
C GLY A 86 -4.51 -1.89 -21.39
N LYS A 87 -4.85 -0.60 -21.31
CA LYS A 87 -6.20 -0.07 -21.03
C LYS A 87 -6.86 -0.72 -19.80
N PRO A 88 -6.17 -0.81 -18.64
CA PRO A 88 -6.80 -1.35 -17.44
C PRO A 88 -7.96 -0.46 -17.00
N ARG A 89 -8.96 -1.05 -16.35
CA ARG A 89 -10.10 -0.29 -15.79
C ARG A 89 -9.68 0.66 -14.67
N VAL A 90 -8.67 0.26 -13.90
CA VAL A 90 -8.10 1.01 -12.78
C VAL A 90 -6.66 0.57 -12.56
N ILE A 91 -5.81 1.49 -12.09
CA ILE A 91 -4.44 1.19 -11.64
C ILE A 91 -4.40 1.44 -10.13
N GLY A 92 -4.03 0.43 -9.34
CA GLY A 92 -3.71 0.60 -7.92
C GLY A 92 -2.20 0.72 -7.75
N ILE A 93 -1.74 1.75 -7.05
CA ILE A 93 -0.31 1.97 -6.78
C ILE A 93 -0.07 1.84 -5.28
N ASP A 94 0.60 0.76 -4.89
CA ASP A 94 1.04 0.51 -3.52
C ASP A 94 2.41 1.13 -3.25
N ILE A 95 2.53 2.42 -3.53
CA ILE A 95 3.73 3.22 -3.28
C ILE A 95 3.26 4.57 -2.72
N LEU A 96 3.82 4.97 -1.58
CA LEU A 96 3.49 6.24 -0.94
C LEU A 96 4.38 7.36 -1.47
N PHE A 97 3.78 8.34 -2.17
CA PHE A 97 4.48 9.53 -2.69
C PHE A 97 4.26 10.74 -1.78
N ALA A 98 4.73 10.67 -0.52
CA ALA A 98 4.48 11.72 0.48
C ALA A 98 5.30 13.00 0.27
N ASP A 99 6.47 12.87 -0.38
CA ASP A 99 7.44 13.93 -0.58
C ASP A 99 7.80 14.11 -2.06
N ARG A 100 8.23 15.34 -2.38
CA ARG A 100 8.75 15.75 -3.69
C ARG A 100 9.85 14.82 -4.17
N ASP A 101 9.90 14.58 -5.47
CA ASP A 101 10.97 13.80 -6.07
C ASP A 101 12.30 14.57 -6.02
N ARG A 102 13.20 14.15 -5.11
CA ARG A 102 14.56 14.73 -4.98
C ARG A 102 15.41 14.55 -6.23
N LEU A 103 15.06 13.60 -7.11
CA LEU A 103 15.72 13.36 -8.39
C LEU A 103 15.06 14.15 -9.54
N SER A 104 14.05 14.98 -9.24
CA SER A 104 13.44 15.87 -10.23
C SER A 104 14.45 16.93 -10.70
N PRO A 105 14.52 17.26 -12.00
CA PRO A 105 15.40 18.32 -12.51
C PRO A 105 15.22 19.65 -11.77
N THR A 106 13.97 19.99 -11.42
CA THR A 106 13.63 21.23 -10.72
C THR A 106 14.17 21.26 -9.29
N GLU A 107 14.21 20.11 -8.61
CA GLU A 107 14.73 20.02 -7.24
C GLU A 107 16.26 19.93 -7.25
N ILE A 108 16.85 19.22 -8.22
CA ILE A 108 18.31 19.20 -8.43
C ILE A 108 18.85 20.61 -8.68
N ALA A 109 18.17 21.41 -9.51
CA ALA A 109 18.53 22.79 -9.79
C ALA A 109 18.53 23.69 -8.53
N ARG A 110 17.73 23.34 -7.52
CA ARG A 110 17.57 24.10 -6.27
C ARG A 110 18.51 23.63 -5.16
N GLU A 111 18.66 22.32 -5.00
CA GLU A 111 19.34 21.72 -3.84
C GLU A 111 20.83 21.46 -4.06
N VAL A 112 21.31 21.29 -5.31
CA VAL A 112 22.71 20.92 -5.56
C VAL A 112 23.60 22.16 -5.57
N PRO A 113 24.52 22.30 -4.60
CA PRO A 113 25.42 23.45 -4.53
C PRO A 113 26.49 23.39 -5.63
N GLY A 114 26.92 24.54 -6.12
CA GLY A 114 28.02 24.65 -7.09
C GLY A 114 27.67 24.30 -8.53
N LEU A 115 26.39 24.11 -8.86
CA LEU A 115 25.96 23.97 -10.25
C LEU A 115 26.26 25.27 -11.04
N PRO A 116 26.85 25.17 -12.26
CA PRO A 116 26.99 26.33 -13.13
C PRO A 116 25.62 26.97 -13.40
N PRO A 117 25.49 28.32 -13.38
CA PRO A 117 24.20 28.99 -13.55
C PRO A 117 23.44 28.58 -14.80
N ALA A 118 24.14 28.35 -15.91
CA ALA A 118 23.55 27.88 -17.16
C ALA A 118 22.91 26.48 -17.02
N VAL A 119 23.53 25.57 -16.26
CA VAL A 119 23.02 24.21 -16.02
C VAL A 119 21.84 24.25 -15.05
N ALA A 120 21.94 25.01 -13.96
CA ALA A 120 20.82 25.19 -13.03
C ALA A 120 19.60 25.79 -13.73
N HIS A 121 19.81 26.78 -14.61
CA HIS A 121 18.73 27.35 -15.42
C HIS A 121 18.14 26.32 -16.38
N ALA A 122 18.98 25.57 -17.11
CA ALA A 122 18.50 24.54 -18.03
C ALA A 122 17.67 23.44 -17.33
N LEU A 123 18.09 23.01 -16.13
CA LEU A 123 17.37 22.03 -15.32
C LEU A 123 16.05 22.58 -14.78
N ALA A 124 16.02 23.85 -14.37
CA ALA A 124 14.81 24.51 -13.89
C ALA A 124 13.72 24.65 -14.98
N GLN A 125 14.12 24.64 -16.27
CA GLN A 125 13.18 24.66 -17.40
C GLN A 125 12.64 23.28 -17.77
N GLN A 126 13.18 22.20 -17.21
CA GLN A 126 12.68 20.85 -17.48
C GLN A 126 11.39 20.57 -16.69
N PRO A 127 10.48 19.72 -17.20
CA PRO A 127 9.31 19.30 -16.45
C PRO A 127 9.68 18.65 -15.11
N SER A 128 8.88 18.94 -14.08
CA SER A 128 8.99 18.25 -12.80
C SER A 128 8.63 16.77 -12.95
N SER A 129 9.42 15.89 -12.35
CA SER A 129 9.13 14.44 -12.32
C SER A 129 7.79 14.11 -11.66
N ASP A 130 7.40 14.87 -10.63
CA ASP A 130 6.11 14.71 -9.95
C ASP A 130 4.97 15.01 -10.93
N ARG A 131 5.05 16.15 -11.63
CA ARG A 131 4.06 16.53 -12.66
C ARG A 131 3.95 15.47 -13.76
N GLU A 132 5.06 14.91 -14.22
CA GLU A 132 5.05 13.84 -15.22
C GLU A 132 4.33 12.58 -14.75
N LEU A 133 4.45 12.25 -13.45
CA LEU A 133 3.75 11.13 -12.83
C LEU A 133 2.26 11.43 -12.69
N ALA A 134 1.90 12.63 -12.24
CA ALA A 134 0.51 13.06 -12.14
C ALA A 134 -0.19 13.03 -13.51
N GLU A 135 0.46 13.50 -14.57
CA GLU A 135 -0.05 13.44 -15.94
C GLU A 135 -0.23 11.99 -16.43
N ALA A 136 0.72 11.10 -16.10
CA ALA A 136 0.60 9.67 -16.41
C ALA A 136 -0.59 9.01 -15.67
N MET A 137 -0.78 9.34 -14.39
CA MET A 137 -1.88 8.85 -13.58
C MET A 137 -3.23 9.41 -14.00
N ALA A 138 -3.28 10.60 -14.63
CA ALA A 138 -4.52 11.18 -15.13
C ALA A 138 -5.08 10.44 -16.36
N ALA A 139 -4.26 9.65 -17.06
CA ALA A 139 -4.67 8.93 -18.26
C ALA A 139 -5.61 7.74 -17.98
N VAL A 140 -5.60 7.19 -16.76
CA VAL A 140 -6.40 6.04 -16.34
C VAL A 140 -6.84 6.24 -14.88
N PRO A 141 -8.06 5.87 -14.47
CA PRO A 141 -8.45 5.91 -13.06
C PRO A 141 -7.38 5.24 -12.17
N THR A 142 -6.79 6.02 -11.26
CA THR A 142 -5.67 5.58 -10.43
C THR A 142 -6.01 5.74 -8.96
N VAL A 143 -5.72 4.70 -8.16
CA VAL A 143 -5.87 4.69 -6.71
C VAL A 143 -4.48 4.70 -6.08
N LEU A 144 -4.27 5.63 -5.15
CA LEU A 144 -2.98 5.85 -4.49
C LEU A 144 -2.98 5.33 -3.05
N ALA A 145 -1.79 4.94 -2.59
CA ALA A 145 -1.57 4.58 -1.21
C ALA A 145 -1.75 5.77 -0.26
N LEU A 146 -2.29 5.46 0.92
CA LEU A 146 -2.45 6.34 2.07
C LEU A 146 -1.83 5.64 3.28
N ALA A 147 -1.02 6.35 4.06
CA ALA A 147 -0.40 5.78 5.25
C ALA A 147 -0.99 6.42 6.51
N PRO A 148 -1.60 5.64 7.42
CA PRO A 148 -2.10 6.17 8.67
C PRO A 148 -0.97 6.52 9.64
N SER A 149 -1.16 7.59 10.43
CA SER A 149 -0.17 8.07 11.39
C SER A 149 -0.79 8.44 12.74
N HIS A 150 0.00 8.27 13.80
CA HIS A 150 -0.33 8.67 15.16
C HIS A 150 0.17 10.09 15.50
N GLU A 151 0.93 10.73 14.61
CA GLU A 151 1.45 12.08 14.81
C GLU A 151 0.47 13.13 14.29
N GLU A 152 0.19 14.18 15.07
CA GLU A 152 -0.75 15.24 14.68
C GLU A 152 -0.27 16.07 13.47
N ALA A 153 1.05 16.09 13.22
CA ALA A 153 1.69 16.89 12.18
C ALA A 153 1.86 16.15 10.85
N ALA A 154 1.34 14.92 10.70
CA ALA A 154 1.48 14.20 9.44
C ALA A 154 0.71 14.95 8.34
N ARG A 155 1.44 15.39 7.31
CA ARG A 155 1.01 16.31 6.26
C ARG A 155 -0.26 15.80 5.55
N SER A 156 -1.42 16.25 6.01
CA SER A 156 -2.69 16.06 5.31
C SER A 156 -2.89 17.20 4.31
N SER A 157 -2.43 17.01 3.08
CA SER A 157 -2.68 17.98 2.02
C SER A 157 -3.96 17.62 1.28
N GLY A 158 -5.08 18.17 1.75
CA GLY A 158 -6.34 18.20 0.99
C GLY A 158 -7.38 17.13 1.35
N PRO A 159 -8.57 17.24 0.72
CA PRO A 159 -9.68 16.33 0.95
C PRO A 159 -9.35 14.90 0.50
N ILE A 160 -9.66 13.93 1.35
CA ILE A 160 -9.53 12.50 1.02
C ILE A 160 -10.73 12.10 0.20
N TYR A 161 -10.49 11.81 -1.08
CA TYR A 161 -11.51 11.20 -1.94
C TYR A 161 -11.41 9.68 -1.80
N SER A 162 -12.28 9.09 -0.99
CA SER A 162 -12.41 7.64 -0.88
C SER A 162 -13.67 7.16 -1.61
N ALA A 163 -13.61 5.94 -2.14
CA ALA A 163 -14.81 5.28 -2.64
C ALA A 163 -15.81 5.10 -1.49
N PRO A 164 -17.13 5.24 -1.74
CA PRO A 164 -18.13 5.08 -0.68
C PRO A 164 -18.04 3.69 -0.06
N ILE A 165 -17.90 3.64 1.26
CA ILE A 165 -17.81 2.39 2.02
C ILE A 165 -19.24 1.88 2.27
N ARG A 166 -19.52 0.64 1.84
CA ARG A 166 -20.73 -0.07 2.23
C ARG A 166 -20.44 -0.94 3.44
N GLN A 167 -21.13 -0.68 4.54
CA GLN A 167 -21.07 -1.48 5.75
C GLN A 167 -22.27 -2.44 5.79
N ALA A 168 -22.02 -3.69 6.17
CA ALA A 168 -23.05 -4.67 6.46
C ALA A 168 -22.85 -5.18 7.91
N GLY A 169 -23.94 -5.23 8.68
CA GLY A 169 -23.90 -5.60 10.11
C GLY A 169 -23.69 -4.42 11.06
N ASP A 170 -23.29 -4.74 12.30
CA ASP A 170 -23.08 -3.78 13.39
C ASP A 170 -21.93 -2.81 13.12
N ASP A 171 -21.85 -1.72 13.90
CA ASP A 171 -20.79 -0.72 13.79
C ASP A 171 -19.40 -1.33 14.05
N PRO A 172 -18.50 -1.37 13.06
CA PRO A 172 -17.16 -1.90 13.25
C PRO A 172 -16.27 -0.91 14.01
N LYS A 173 -16.61 0.39 14.09
CA LYS A 173 -15.74 1.44 14.64
C LYS A 173 -15.16 1.13 16.03
N PRO A 174 -15.90 0.53 16.99
CA PRO A 174 -15.35 0.18 18.29
C PRO A 174 -14.19 -0.83 18.24
N PHE A 175 -14.08 -1.60 17.15
CA PHE A 175 -13.05 -2.62 16.94
C PHE A 175 -11.93 -2.17 16.00
N LEU A 176 -12.06 -0.99 15.37
CA LEU A 176 -11.06 -0.45 14.46
C LEU A 176 -10.03 0.38 15.22
N LYS A 177 -8.77 0.28 14.78
CA LYS A 177 -7.72 1.18 15.28
C LYS A 177 -8.00 2.60 14.79
N SER A 178 -7.92 3.56 15.70
CA SER A 178 -7.97 4.98 15.37
C SER A 178 -6.57 5.53 15.13
N TYR A 179 -6.48 6.45 14.16
CA TYR A 179 -5.26 7.15 13.80
C TYR A 179 -5.53 8.65 13.86
N LYS A 180 -4.53 9.43 14.28
CA LYS A 180 -4.70 10.88 14.46
C LYS A 180 -4.67 11.63 13.14
N SER A 181 -3.93 11.10 12.17
CA SER A 181 -3.69 11.75 10.88
C SER A 181 -3.44 10.71 9.79
N LEU A 182 -3.39 11.19 8.55
CA LEU A 182 -3.13 10.39 7.36
C LEU A 182 -2.08 11.10 6.51
N VAL A 183 -1.05 10.36 6.10
CA VAL A 183 -0.09 10.79 5.10
C VAL A 183 -0.65 10.42 3.73
N GLN A 184 -0.87 11.45 2.91
CA GLN A 184 -1.42 11.28 1.57
C GLN A 184 -0.32 11.32 0.51
N SER A 185 -0.45 10.51 -0.53
CA SER A 185 0.37 10.63 -1.73
C SER A 185 0.06 11.94 -2.45
N GLN A 186 1.09 12.69 -2.81
CA GLN A 186 1.01 13.97 -3.53
C GLN A 186 1.75 13.84 -4.86
N PRO A 187 1.12 13.25 -5.89
CA PRO A 187 1.79 13.08 -7.18
C PRO A 187 2.02 14.41 -7.90
N ASP A 188 1.28 15.49 -7.57
CA ASP A 188 1.52 16.84 -8.11
C ASP A 188 1.79 17.82 -6.97
N HIS A 189 3.07 18.05 -6.66
CA HIS A 189 3.48 19.10 -5.74
C HIS A 189 3.52 20.45 -6.47
N ARG A 190 2.35 21.06 -6.66
CA ARG A 190 2.28 22.47 -7.10
C ARG A 190 2.92 23.35 -6.04
N ALA A 191 3.92 24.13 -6.45
CA ALA A 191 4.51 25.17 -5.63
C ALA A 191 3.56 26.36 -5.51
#